data_AF-A0A060BU80-F1
#
_entry.id   AF-A0A060BU80-F1
#
_cell.length_a   1.000
_cell.length_b   1.000
_cell.length_c   1.000
_cell.angle_alpha   90.00
_cell.angle_beta   90.00
_cell.angle_gamma   90.00
#
_symmetry.space_group_name_H-M   'P 1'
#
loop_
_entity.id
_entity.type
_entity.pdbx_description
1 polymer ?
#
loop_
_entity_poly.entity_id
_entity_poly.type
_entity_poly.pdbx_seq_one_letter_code
_entity_poly.pdbx_strand_id
1 'polypeptide(L)' 'MVGISGVAAALGRLAVLVAALLITLPTLASLAGGEPRAAAFSRAGLPVEYLDVYSTAMGRNVRVQFQASGPKAVYL' A
#
# COMPACT_ATOMS: atom_id res chain seq x y z
N MET A 1 30.73 -16.62 33.36
CA MET A 1 31.43 -16.10 32.16
C MET A 1 30.84 -16.78 30.94
N VAL A 2 30.01 -16.09 30.15
CA VAL A 2 29.58 -16.62 28.85
C VAL A 2 30.79 -16.52 27.92
N GLY A 3 31.36 -17.65 27.53
CA GLY A 3 32.49 -17.69 26.60
C GLY A 3 32.11 -17.11 25.24
N ILE A 4 33.10 -16.64 24.48
CA ILE A 4 32.92 -16.03 23.15
C ILE A 4 32.10 -16.94 22.21
N SER A 5 32.25 -18.25 22.37
CA SER A 5 31.48 -19.31 21.69
C SER A 5 29.99 -19.36 22.09
N GLY A 6 29.65 -19.04 23.34
CA GLY A 6 28.26 -18.93 23.80
C GLY A 6 27.55 -17.70 23.23
N VAL A 7 28.27 -16.59 23.08
CA VAL A 7 27.77 -15.37 22.43
C VAL A 7 27.56 -15.61 20.93
N ALA A 8 28.50 -16.28 20.26
CA ALA A 8 28.38 -16.64 18.84
C ALA A 8 27.18 -17.56 18.57
N ALA A 9 26.94 -18.54 19.44
CA ALA A 9 25.77 -19.43 19.33
C ALA A 9 24.43 -18.68 19.55
N ALA A 10 24.41 -17.72 20.47
CA ALA A 10 23.23 -16.87 20.70
C ALA A 10 22.94 -15.96 19.50
N LEU A 11 23.97 -15.34 18.92
CA LEU A 11 23.87 -14.52 17.71
C LEU A 11 23.41 -15.32 16.49
N GLY A 12 23.92 -16.55 16.32
CA GLY A 12 23.49 -17.45 15.25
C GLY A 12 22.01 -17.83 15.37
N ARG A 13 21.53 -18.13 16.57
CA ARG A 13 20.10 -18.41 16.83
C ARG A 13 19.23 -17.19 16.54
N LEU A 14 19.66 -16.01 16.95
CA LEU A 14 18.95 -14.75 16.68
C LEU A 14 18.88 -14.48 15.17
N ALA A 15 19.96 -14.69 14.44
CA ALA A 15 20.00 -14.54 12.98
C ALA A 15 19.02 -15.48 12.27
N VAL A 16 18.92 -16.74 12.72
CA VAL A 16 17.96 -17.71 12.18
C VAL A 16 16.51 -17.27 12.44
N LEU A 17 16.21 -16.79 13.65
CA LEU A 17 14.87 -16.30 13.98
C LEU A 17 14.49 -15.07 13.17
N VAL A 18 15.41 -14.13 12.99
CA VAL A 18 15.20 -12.93 12.16
C VAL A 18 14.99 -13.32 10.69
N ALA A 19 15.79 -14.25 10.16
CA ALA A 19 15.64 -14.74 8.80
C ALA A 19 14.27 -15.43 8.60
N ALA A 20 13.87 -16.28 9.53
CA ALA A 20 12.56 -16.93 9.50
C ALA A 20 11.42 -15.89 9.55
N LEU A 21 11.56 -14.86 10.38
CA LEU A 21 10.58 -13.79 10.48
C LEU A 21 10.46 -13.01 9.17
N LEU A 22 11.59 -12.60 8.57
CA LEU A 22 11.62 -11.86 7.31
C LEU A 22 10.94 -12.61 6.14
N ILE A 23 11.04 -13.94 6.11
CA ILE A 23 10.42 -14.78 5.07
C ILE A 23 8.91 -14.95 5.33
N THR A 24 8.51 -15.11 6.58
CA THR A 24 7.13 -15.46 6.94
C THR A 24 6.21 -14.26 7.12
N LEU A 25 6.73 -13.11 7.56
CA LEU A 25 5.94 -11.90 7.83
C LEU A 25 5.15 -11.39 6.62
N PRO A 26 5.73 -11.27 5.41
CA PRO A 26 5.00 -10.79 4.23
C PRO A 26 3.83 -11.71 3.86
N THR A 27 4.07 -13.02 3.93
CA THR A 27 3.07 -14.05 3.63
C THR A 27 1.88 -13.99 4.60
N LEU A 28 2.16 -13.79 5.90
CA LEU A 28 1.13 -13.62 6.91
C LEU A 28 0.38 -12.29 6.76
N ALA A 29 1.08 -11.21 6.40
CA ALA A 29 0.46 -9.90 6.15
C ALA A 29 -0.49 -9.92 4.94
N SER A 30 -0.19 -10.72 3.91
CA SER A 30 -1.09 -10.92 2.77
C SER A 30 -2.40 -11.63 3.16
N LEU A 31 -2.34 -12.60 4.08
CA LEU A 31 -3.54 -13.30 4.56
C LEU A 31 -4.44 -12.40 5.43
N ALA A 32 -3.86 -11.42 6.13
CA ALA A 32 -4.58 -10.49 6.98
C ALA A 32 -5.28 -9.34 6.22
N GLY A 33 -5.24 -9.33 4.87
CA GLY A 33 -5.89 -8.30 4.05
C GLY A 33 -5.14 -6.96 4.05
N GLY A 34 -3.81 -7.00 4.14
CA GLY A 34 -2.91 -5.87 4.40
C GLY A 34 -2.79 -4.75 3.36
N GLU A 35 -3.76 -4.57 2.47
CA GLU A 35 -3.86 -3.33 1.69
C GLU A 35 -4.96 -2.47 2.31
N PRO A 36 -4.64 -1.31 2.91
CA PRO A 36 -5.66 -0.34 3.24
C PRO A 36 -6.34 0.08 1.94
N ARG A 37 -7.50 -0.52 1.65
CA ARG A 37 -8.34 -0.11 0.55
C ARG A 37 -8.86 1.26 0.88
N ALA A 38 -8.33 2.28 0.23
CA ALA A 38 -8.89 3.61 0.30
C ALA A 38 -10.35 3.52 -0.15
N ALA A 39 -11.29 3.67 0.78
CA ALA A 39 -12.73 3.72 0.51
C ALA A 39 -13.13 5.05 -0.14
N ALA A 40 -12.23 5.63 -0.95
CA ALA A 40 -12.42 6.87 -1.68
C ALA A 40 -13.21 6.65 -2.99
N PHE A 41 -13.57 5.41 -3.31
CA PHE A 41 -14.47 5.13 -4.41
C PHE A 41 -15.90 5.48 -4.01
N SER A 42 -16.51 6.36 -4.82
CA SER A 42 -17.92 6.70 -4.69
C SER A 42 -18.80 5.45 -4.73
N ARG A 43 -19.90 5.47 -3.97
CA ARG A 43 -20.88 4.38 -3.94
C ARG A 43 -21.48 4.14 -5.33
N ALA A 44 -21.75 2.88 -5.66
CA ALA A 44 -22.45 2.52 -6.89
C ALA A 44 -23.81 3.25 -6.96
N GLY A 45 -24.11 3.89 -8.10
CA GLY A 45 -25.33 4.66 -8.34
C GLY A 45 -25.19 6.18 -8.23
N LEU A 46 -24.02 6.70 -7.86
CA LEU A 46 -23.72 8.13 -7.97
C LEU A 46 -23.32 8.50 -9.41
N PRO A 47 -23.64 9.72 -9.89
CA PRO A 47 -23.30 10.19 -11.24
C PRO A 47 -21.80 10.55 -11.31
N VAL A 48 -20.94 9.54 -11.20
CA VAL A 48 -19.48 9.68 -11.31
C VAL A 48 -19.06 9.37 -12.73
N GLU A 49 -18.40 10.34 -13.33
CA GLU A 49 -17.82 10.25 -14.66
C GLU A 49 -16.33 9.93 -14.57
N TYR A 50 -15.87 9.02 -15.42
CA TYR A 50 -14.46 8.65 -15.54
C TYR A 50 -13.89 9.31 -16.79
N LEU A 51 -13.32 10.51 -16.64
CA LEU A 51 -12.78 11.26 -17.76
C LEU A 51 -11.30 10.92 -17.99
N ASP A 52 -10.91 10.78 -19.26
CA ASP A 52 -9.51 10.75 -19.67
C ASP A 52 -9.15 12.11 -20.26
N VAL A 53 -8.47 12.95 -19.47
CA VAL A 53 -8.11 14.31 -19.86
C VAL A 53 -6.66 14.34 -20.30
N TYR A 54 -6.40 14.76 -21.54
CA TYR A 54 -5.04 14.89 -22.04
C TYR A 54 -4.30 16.04 -21.34
N SER A 55 -3.14 15.74 -20.74
CA SER A 55 -2.26 16.74 -20.12
C SER A 55 -1.07 17.01 -21.03
N THR A 56 -0.99 18.23 -21.57
CA THR A 56 0.12 18.68 -22.43
C THR A 56 1.45 18.69 -21.70
N ALA A 57 1.46 19.11 -20.43
CA ALA A 57 2.66 19.16 -19.60
C ALA A 57 3.21 17.77 -19.27
N MET A 58 2.34 16.75 -19.20
CA MET A 58 2.70 15.39 -18.83
C MET A 58 2.78 14.44 -20.04
N GLY A 59 2.42 14.92 -21.23
CA GLY A 59 2.44 14.14 -22.48
C GLY A 59 1.54 12.89 -22.47
N ARG A 60 0.51 12.85 -21.62
CA ARG A 60 -0.36 11.67 -21.48
C ARG A 60 -1.77 12.01 -21.00
N ASN A 61 -2.69 11.05 -21.17
CA ASN A 61 -4.01 11.11 -20.55
C ASN A 61 -3.93 10.87 -19.04
N VAL A 62 -4.67 11.68 -18.29
CA VAL A 62 -4.86 11.57 -16.84
C VAL A 62 -6.30 11.17 -16.58
N ARG A 63 -6.49 10.04 -15.87
CA ARG A 63 -7.81 9.58 -15.45
C ARG A 63 -8.31 10.44 -14.29
N VAL A 64 -9.48 11.04 -14.44
CA VAL A 64 -10.15 11.87 -13.43
C VAL A 64 -11.52 11.27 -13.12
N GLN A 65 -11.83 11.09 -11.83
CA GLN A 65 -13.17 10.76 -11.35
C GLN A 65 -13.89 12.07 -11.01
N PHE A 66 -14.95 12.41 -11.73
CA PHE A 66 -15.67 13.66 -11.56
C PHE A 66 -17.13 13.39 -11.19
N GLN A 67 -17.65 14.11 -10.19
CA GLN A 67 -19.06 14.09 -9.86
C GLN A 67 -19.59 15.52 -9.98
N ALA A 68 -20.46 15.76 -10.95
CA ALA A 68 -21.07 17.08 -11.13
C ALA A 68 -21.98 17.40 -9.93
N SER A 69 -21.71 18.51 -9.24
CA SER A 69 -22.51 18.96 -8.09
C SER A 69 -22.92 20.44 -8.16
N GLY A 70 -22.67 21.11 -9.29
CA GLY A 70 -22.96 22.54 -9.50
C GLY A 70 -21.76 23.33 -10.03
N PRO A 71 -21.80 24.67 -10.03
CA PRO A 71 -20.75 25.54 -10.60
C PRO A 71 -19.45 25.60 -9.79
N LYS A 72 -19.36 24.89 -8.65
CA LYS A 72 -18.16 24.80 -7.80
C LYS A 72 -17.75 23.34 -7.66
N ALA A 73 -16.44 23.11 -7.59
CA ALA A 73 -15.84 21.78 -7.43
C ALA A 73 -14.89 21.79 -6.22
N VAL A 74 -14.78 20.64 -5.56
CA VAL A 74 -13.81 20.37 -4.49
C VAL A 74 -12.77 19.40 -5.05
N TYR A 75 -11.49 19.71 -4.83
CA TYR A 75 -10.36 18.88 -5.23
C TYR A 75 -9.80 18.17 -3.99
N LEU A 76 -9.65 16.85 -4.06
CA LEU A 76 -9.18 15.96 -2.99
C LEU A 76 -7.90 15.24 -3.39
#